data_AF-A0A965EBD1-F1
#
_entry.id   AF-A0A965EBD1-F1
#
_cell.length_a   1.000
_cell.length_b   1.000
_cell.length_c   1.000
_cell.angle_alpha   90.00
_cell.angle_beta   90.00
_cell.angle_gamma   90.00
#
_symmetry.space_group_name_H-M   'P 1'
#
loop_
_entity.id
_entity.type
_entity.pdbx_description
1 polymer ?
#
loop_
_entity_poly.entity_id
_entity_poly.type
_entity_poly.pdbx_seq_one_letter_code
_entity_poly.pdbx_strand_id
1 'polypeptide(L)'
;MKPDGDFSDDAPRGRHLLRDEVLQALHHVTAGLADPEDRPGQVDMALAVAKTLNDEGRLIVQAGTGTGKTIAYLVPAILSGKRTVVSTATKTLQDQLAQSDLPLLEATLPQPFTWSILKGRSNYVCMQRVSEVTNNARLELDDLGASHQRE
;
A
#
# COMPACT_ATOMS: atom_id res chain seq x y z
N MET A 1 14.14 -4.09 -16.51
CA MET A 1 12.96 -3.43 -15.94
C MET A 1 13.47 -2.24 -15.15
N LYS A 2 13.29 -1.03 -15.68
CA LYS A 2 13.76 0.22 -15.07
C LYS A 2 12.90 0.49 -13.82
N PRO A 3 13.46 0.95 -12.69
CA PRO A 3 12.63 1.53 -11.65
C PRO A 3 12.21 2.92 -12.14
N ASP A 4 11.03 3.03 -12.74
CA ASP A 4 10.40 4.32 -13.06
C ASP A 4 9.79 4.93 -11.79
N GLY A 5 10.60 5.05 -10.74
CA GLY A 5 10.30 5.81 -9.54
C GLY A 5 11.02 7.13 -9.62
N ASP A 6 10.45 8.10 -10.32
CA ASP A 6 10.86 9.48 -10.17
C ASP A 6 10.57 9.92 -8.73
N PHE A 7 11.61 9.90 -7.88
CA PHE A 7 11.58 10.41 -6.51
C PHE A 7 11.98 11.89 -6.46
N SER A 8 11.74 12.66 -7.53
CA SER A 8 11.86 14.11 -7.48
C SER A 8 11.08 14.68 -6.29
N ASP A 9 11.68 15.71 -5.69
CA ASP A 9 11.22 16.43 -4.48
C ASP A 9 9.96 17.29 -4.74
N ASP A 10 9.30 17.09 -5.88
CA ASP A 10 8.11 17.82 -6.29
C ASP A 10 6.83 17.18 -5.72
N ALA A 11 6.87 16.84 -4.42
CA ALA A 11 5.69 16.31 -3.73
C ALA A 11 4.56 17.37 -3.81
N PRO A 12 3.35 16.99 -4.26
CA PRO A 12 2.26 17.94 -4.39
C PRO A 12 2.07 18.71 -3.08
N ARG A 13 1.96 20.04 -3.15
CA ARG A 13 1.50 20.82 -2.00
C ARG A 13 0.10 20.34 -1.69
N GLY A 14 -0.05 19.56 -0.62
CA GLY A 14 -1.29 18.87 -0.30
C GLY A 14 -2.50 19.80 -0.28
N ARG A 15 -3.66 19.27 -0.66
CA ARG A 15 -4.94 19.98 -0.64
C ARG A 15 -5.50 20.05 0.78
N HIS A 16 -6.14 21.17 1.09
CA HIS A 16 -6.92 21.31 2.31
C HIS A 16 -8.21 20.48 2.22
N LEU A 17 -8.42 19.57 3.18
CA LEU A 17 -9.54 18.64 3.21
C LEU A 17 -10.77 19.26 3.86
N LEU A 18 -11.91 19.22 3.17
CA LEU A 18 -13.20 19.58 3.77
C LEU A 18 -13.81 18.38 4.48
N ARG A 19 -14.55 18.64 5.57
CA ARG A 19 -15.21 17.61 6.37
C ARG A 19 -16.12 16.72 5.52
N ASP A 20 -16.97 17.34 4.70
CA ASP A 20 -17.97 16.63 3.91
C ASP A 20 -17.34 15.77 2.82
N GLU A 21 -16.22 16.20 2.23
CA GLU A 21 -15.46 15.40 1.26
C GLU A 21 -14.94 14.11 1.89
N VAL A 22 -14.38 14.20 3.10
CA VAL A 22 -13.85 13.04 3.83
C VAL A 22 -14.98 12.06 4.17
N LEU A 23 -16.13 12.56 4.64
CA LEU A 23 -17.29 11.73 4.97
C LEU A 23 -17.87 11.05 3.74
N GLN A 24 -18.04 11.78 2.64
CA GLN A 24 -18.55 11.23 1.38
C GLN A 24 -17.62 10.15 0.84
N ALA A 25 -16.31 10.39 0.82
CA ALA A 25 -15.34 9.40 0.39
C ALA A 25 -15.33 8.16 1.30
N LEU A 26 -15.38 8.35 2.62
CA LEU A 26 -15.42 7.24 3.58
C LEU A 26 -16.68 6.39 3.36
N HIS A 27 -17.86 7.02 3.25
CA HIS A 27 -19.11 6.32 2.98
C HIS A 27 -19.09 5.61 1.64
N HIS A 28 -18.50 6.21 0.60
CA HIS A 28 -18.40 5.60 -0.71
C HIS A 28 -17.57 4.31 -0.68
N VAL A 29 -16.44 4.32 0.05
CA VAL A 29 -15.58 3.14 0.21
C VAL A 29 -16.29 2.06 1.04
N THR A 30 -16.98 2.42 2.13
CA THR A 30 -17.61 1.45 3.02
C THR A 30 -18.93 0.90 2.49
N ALA A 31 -19.66 1.63 1.63
CA ALA A 31 -20.90 1.17 1.02
C ALA A 31 -20.72 -0.05 0.11
N GLY A 32 -19.52 -0.25 -0.45
CA GLY A 32 -19.19 -1.42 -1.27
C GLY A 32 -18.81 -2.67 -0.48
N LEU A 33 -18.75 -2.60 0.85
CA LEU A 33 -18.40 -3.73 1.71
C LEU A 33 -19.64 -4.58 2.01
N ALA A 34 -19.44 -5.89 2.18
CA ALA A 34 -20.51 -6.86 2.40
C ALA A 34 -21.35 -6.61 3.66
N ASP A 35 -20.85 -5.81 4.61
CA ASP A 35 -21.55 -5.44 5.84
C ASP A 35 -21.30 -3.95 6.19
N PRO A 36 -22.13 -3.03 5.67
CA PRO A 36 -22.06 -1.61 5.96
C PRO A 36 -22.59 -1.34 7.38
N GLU A 37 -21.76 -1.59 8.39
CA GLU A 37 -22.06 -1.19 9.77
C GLU A 37 -21.69 0.28 10.01
N ASP A 38 -22.55 0.99 10.74
CA ASP A 38 -22.20 2.30 11.28
C ASP A 38 -21.07 2.16 12.30
N ARG A 39 -19.92 2.76 11.99
CA ARG A 39 -18.72 2.74 12.82
C ARG A 39 -18.35 4.16 13.24
N PRO A 40 -18.98 4.73 14.29
CA PRO A 40 -18.71 6.10 14.72
C PRO A 40 -17.22 6.38 14.96
N GLY A 41 -16.49 5.43 15.57
CA GLY A 41 -15.05 5.57 15.79
C GLY A 41 -14.21 5.61 14.51
N GLN A 42 -14.69 5.02 13.40
CA GLN A 42 -14.04 5.12 12.10
C GLN A 42 -14.18 6.54 11.53
N VAL A 43 -15.38 7.11 11.62
CA VAL A 43 -15.68 8.48 11.22
C VAL A 43 -14.87 9.47 12.05
N ASP A 44 -14.87 9.32 13.37
CA ASP A 44 -14.13 10.20 14.29
C ASP A 44 -12.63 10.18 13.99
N MET A 45 -12.06 8.99 13.77
CA MET A 45 -10.65 8.86 13.38
C MET A 45 -10.37 9.52 12.04
N ALA A 46 -11.20 9.31 11.02
CA ALA A 46 -10.99 9.88 9.70
C ALA A 46 -11.01 11.42 9.73
N LEU A 47 -11.96 12.00 10.46
CA LEU A 47 -12.05 13.44 10.64
C LEU A 47 -10.86 14.00 11.44
N ALA A 48 -10.43 13.30 12.51
CA ALA A 48 -9.27 13.70 13.29
C ALA A 48 -7.98 13.68 12.46
N VAL A 49 -7.80 12.64 11.63
CA VAL A 49 -6.65 12.53 10.70
C VAL A 49 -6.71 13.66 9.66
N ALA A 50 -7.86 13.91 9.04
CA ALA A 50 -8.01 14.99 8.05
C ALA A 50 -7.66 16.36 8.63
N LYS A 51 -8.18 16.68 9.82
CA LYS A 51 -7.85 17.91 10.54
C LYS A 51 -6.34 18.00 10.82
N THR A 52 -5.73 16.91 11.28
CA THR A 52 -4.30 16.88 11.60
C THR A 52 -3.43 17.07 10.35
N LEU A 53 -3.82 16.51 9.20
CA LEU A 53 -3.14 16.70 7.92
C LEU A 53 -3.24 18.14 7.42
N ASN A 54 -4.39 18.79 7.62
CA ASN A 54 -4.60 20.21 7.29
C ASN A 54 -3.75 21.13 8.18
N ASP A 55 -3.69 20.84 9.47
CA ASP A 55 -2.99 21.65 10.48
C ASP A 55 -1.49 21.33 10.56
N GLU A 56 -1.01 20.33 9.81
CA GLU A 56 0.37 19.81 9.86
C GLU A 56 0.81 19.38 11.28
N GLY A 57 -0.14 18.83 12.03
CA GLY A 57 0.02 18.46 13.43
C GLY A 57 0.44 17.01 13.66
N ARG A 58 0.30 16.57 14.93
CA ARG A 58 0.53 15.19 15.36
C ARG A 58 -0.72 14.68 16.06
N LEU A 59 -1.10 13.44 15.79
CA LEU A 59 -2.29 12.80 16.35
C LEU A 59 -1.92 11.42 16.90
N ILE A 60 -2.45 11.11 18.07
CA ILE A 60 -2.41 9.76 18.65
C ILE A 60 -3.85 9.27 18.73
N VAL A 61 -4.12 8.11 18.16
CA VAL A 61 -5.45 7.48 18.22
C VAL A 61 -5.30 6.07 18.74
N GLN A 62 -6.13 5.71 19.73
CA GLN A 62 -6.32 4.33 20.15
C GLN A 62 -7.60 3.79 19.52
N ALA A 63 -7.50 2.68 18.79
CA ALA A 63 -8.63 2.02 18.19
C ALA A 63 -8.54 0.51 18.37
N GLY A 64 -9.68 -0.11 18.70
CA GLY A 64 -9.78 -1.56 18.83
C GLY A 64 -9.60 -2.31 17.50
N THR A 65 -9.46 -3.63 17.55
CA THR A 65 -9.51 -4.49 16.37
C THR A 65 -10.90 -4.42 15.71
N GLY A 66 -10.97 -4.59 14.39
CA GLY A 66 -12.25 -4.57 13.65
C GLY A 66 -12.86 -3.19 13.39
N THR A 67 -12.35 -2.12 13.99
CA THR A 67 -12.89 -0.74 13.90
C THR A 67 -12.75 -0.06 12.53
N GLY A 68 -12.18 -0.72 11.52
CA GLY A 68 -11.94 -0.11 10.20
C GLY A 68 -10.84 0.96 10.20
N LYS A 69 -9.92 0.93 11.18
CA LYS A 69 -8.83 1.90 11.36
C LYS A 69 -8.01 2.17 10.08
N THR A 70 -7.78 1.14 9.28
CA THR A 70 -7.00 1.25 8.04
C THR A 70 -7.62 2.23 7.06
N ILE A 71 -8.89 2.03 6.72
CA ILE A 71 -9.62 2.93 5.83
C ILE A 71 -9.72 4.33 6.43
N ALA A 72 -9.95 4.44 7.75
CA ALA A 72 -10.07 5.72 8.43
C ALA A 72 -8.84 6.62 8.30
N TYR A 73 -7.61 6.07 8.36
CA TYR A 73 -6.41 6.89 8.14
C TYR A 73 -6.01 7.00 6.66
N LEU A 74 -6.30 6.00 5.82
CA LEU A 74 -5.90 6.00 4.41
C LEU A 74 -6.74 6.96 3.56
N VAL A 75 -8.06 7.01 3.75
CA VAL A 75 -8.94 7.89 2.97
C VAL A 75 -8.48 9.35 3.05
N PRO A 76 -8.40 10.00 4.22
CA PRO A 76 -7.94 11.38 4.29
C PRO A 76 -6.48 11.55 3.85
N ALA A 77 -5.60 10.57 4.08
CA ALA A 77 -4.22 10.62 3.59
C ALA A 77 -4.16 10.69 2.05
N ILE A 78 -4.92 9.85 1.37
CA ILE A 78 -5.01 9.84 -0.11
C ILE A 78 -5.67 11.13 -0.60
N LEU A 79 -6.81 11.54 -0.01
CA LEU A 79 -7.52 12.77 -0.39
C LEU A 79 -6.66 14.03 -0.26
N SER A 80 -5.70 14.03 0.67
CA SER A 80 -4.81 15.15 0.90
C SER A 80 -3.86 15.40 -0.27
N GLY A 81 -3.61 14.39 -1.11
CA GLY A 81 -2.61 14.44 -2.17
C GLY A 81 -1.17 14.55 -1.68
N LYS A 82 -0.93 14.51 -0.35
CA LYS A 82 0.41 14.53 0.23
C LYS A 82 1.07 13.16 0.06
N ARG A 83 2.38 13.17 -0.24
CA ARG A 83 3.19 11.94 -0.22
C ARG A 83 3.16 11.37 1.21
N THR A 84 2.52 10.22 1.38
CA THR A 84 2.27 9.62 2.69
C THR A 84 3.06 8.34 2.87
N VAL A 85 3.71 8.20 4.03
CA VAL A 85 4.36 6.95 4.45
C VAL A 85 3.52 6.30 5.54
N VAL A 86 3.07 5.07 5.29
CA VAL A 86 2.38 4.24 6.29
C VAL A 86 3.37 3.23 6.84
N SER A 87 3.68 3.33 8.13
CA SER A 87 4.54 2.37 8.83
C SER A 87 3.69 1.42 9.67
N THR A 88 3.94 0.12 9.54
CA THR A 88 3.25 -0.93 10.30
C THR A 88 4.26 -1.76 11.09
N ALA A 89 3.78 -2.48 12.11
CA ALA A 89 4.65 -3.27 12.98
C ALA A 89 5.25 -4.51 12.31
N THR A 90 4.57 -5.10 11.32
CA THR A 90 4.99 -6.38 10.71
C THR A 90 4.79 -6.37 9.19
N LYS A 91 5.56 -7.20 8.48
CA LYS A 91 5.42 -7.38 7.03
C LYS A 91 4.04 -7.89 6.65
N THR A 92 3.46 -8.80 7.44
CA THR A 92 2.11 -9.32 7.23
C THR A 92 1.06 -8.20 7.20
N LEU A 93 1.18 -7.20 8.08
CA LEU A 93 0.30 -6.04 8.05
C LEU A 93 0.52 -5.18 6.79
N GLN A 94 1.76 -5.04 6.31
CA GLN A 94 2.03 -4.36 5.03
C GLN A 94 1.44 -5.15 3.85
N ASP A 95 1.54 -6.48 3.87
CA ASP A 95 1.01 -7.34 2.82
C ASP A 95 -0.53 -7.29 2.79
N GLN A 96 -1.18 -7.21 3.96
CA GLN A 96 -2.63 -6.98 4.05
C GLN A 96 -3.04 -5.67 3.36
N LEU A 97 -2.30 -4.58 3.61
CA LEU A 97 -2.53 -3.30 2.92
C LEU A 97 -2.41 -3.47 1.40
N ALA A 98 -1.37 -4.16 0.94
CA ALA A 98 -1.07 -4.32 -0.48
C ALA A 98 -2.04 -5.25 -1.22
N GLN A 99 -2.57 -6.27 -0.54
CA GLN A 99 -3.41 -7.31 -1.16
C GLN A 99 -4.91 -6.99 -1.07
N SER A 100 -5.32 -6.14 -0.13
CA SER A 100 -6.74 -5.87 0.11
C SER A 100 -7.05 -4.38 0.20
N ASP A 101 -6.48 -3.66 1.18
CA ASP A 101 -6.93 -2.30 1.48
C ASP A 101 -6.61 -1.29 0.37
N LEU A 102 -5.38 -1.29 -0.16
CA LEU A 102 -4.96 -0.37 -1.22
C LEU A 102 -5.65 -0.67 -2.57
N PRO A 103 -5.74 -1.94 -3.03
CA PRO A 103 -6.52 -2.26 -4.23
C PRO A 103 -8.01 -1.87 -4.10
N LEU A 104 -8.62 -2.07 -2.92
CA LEU A 104 -9.98 -1.63 -2.65
C LEU A 104 -10.12 -0.11 -2.81
N LEU A 105 -9.22 0.66 -2.20
CA LEU A 105 -9.24 2.12 -2.27
C LEU A 105 -8.97 2.62 -3.69
N GLU A 106 -8.09 1.97 -4.45
CA GLU A 106 -7.82 2.28 -5.86
C GLU A 106 -9.06 2.06 -6.74
N ALA A 107 -9.83 1.00 -6.47
CA ALA A 107 -11.05 0.69 -7.21
C ALA A 107 -12.26 1.58 -6.85
N THR A 108 -12.26 2.18 -5.65
CA THR A 108 -13.42 2.89 -5.10
C THR A 108 -13.24 4.40 -5.06
N LEU A 109 -12.05 4.91 -4.76
CA LEU A 109 -11.86 6.36 -4.66
C LEU A 109 -11.86 7.00 -6.06
N PRO A 110 -12.55 8.15 -6.23
CA PRO A 110 -12.65 8.81 -7.54
C PRO A 110 -11.33 9.44 -7.99
N GLN A 111 -10.39 9.65 -7.08
CA GLN A 111 -9.11 10.27 -7.36
C GLN A 111 -8.01 9.22 -7.52
N PRO A 112 -7.24 9.26 -8.63
CA PRO A 112 -6.14 8.33 -8.82
C PRO A 112 -5.04 8.59 -7.80
N PHE A 113 -4.42 7.53 -7.32
CA PHE A 113 -3.22 7.60 -6.50
C PHE A 113 -2.30 6.42 -6.81
N THR A 114 -1.01 6.61 -6.60
CA THR A 114 -0.01 5.55 -6.76
C THR A 114 0.47 5.09 -5.40
N TRP A 115 0.78 3.80 -5.26
CA TRP A 115 1.32 3.24 -4.04
C TRP A 115 2.45 2.26 -4.34
N SER A 116 3.28 2.00 -3.34
CA SER A 116 4.39 1.05 -3.41
C SER A 116 4.70 0.51 -2.03
N ILE A 117 5.24 -0.70 -1.97
CA ILE A 117 5.62 -1.34 -0.71
C ILE A 117 7.14 -1.34 -0.57
N LEU A 118 7.61 -0.78 0.55
CA LEU A 118 9.02 -0.73 0.90
C LEU A 118 9.34 -1.78 1.96
N LYS A 119 10.14 -2.79 1.59
CA LYS A 119 10.65 -3.82 2.51
C LYS A 119 12.17 -3.72 2.65
N GLY A 120 12.72 -4.35 3.68
CA GLY A 120 14.18 -4.48 3.81
C GLY A 120 14.76 -5.31 2.66
N ARG A 121 16.01 -5.04 2.25
CA ARG A 121 16.68 -5.68 1.09
C ARG A 121 16.62 -7.21 1.09
N SER A 122 16.66 -7.85 2.27
CA SER A 122 16.57 -9.31 2.42
C SER A 122 15.22 -9.91 1.98
N ASN A 123 14.23 -9.08 1.65
CA ASN A 123 12.91 -9.50 1.16
C ASN A 123 12.79 -9.43 -0.36
N TYR A 124 13.87 -9.09 -1.05
CA TYR A 124 13.91 -9.04 -2.51
C TYR A 124 14.91 -10.07 -3.01
N VAL A 125 14.57 -10.73 -4.12
CA VAL A 125 15.47 -11.68 -4.75
C VAL A 125 16.64 -10.94 -5.40
N CYS A 126 17.85 -11.46 -5.21
CA CYS A 126 19.01 -10.94 -5.92
C CYS A 126 19.02 -11.53 -7.34
N MET A 127 18.69 -10.71 -8.34
CA MET A 127 18.63 -11.15 -9.74
C MET A 127 19.94 -11.74 -10.25
N GLN A 128 21.08 -11.25 -9.75
CA GLN A 128 22.39 -11.83 -10.07
C GLN A 128 22.50 -13.27 -9.56
N ARG A 129 22.16 -13.52 -8.29
CA ARG A 129 22.20 -14.88 -7.72
C ARG A 129 21.22 -15.83 -8.41
N VAL A 130 20.04 -15.33 -8.81
CA VAL A 130 19.10 -16.11 -9.62
C VAL A 130 19.74 -16.51 -10.94
N SER A 131 20.37 -15.57 -11.65
CA SER A 131 21.06 -15.85 -12.91
C SER A 131 22.19 -16.86 -12.77
N GLU A 132 22.98 -16.79 -11.69
CA GLU A 132 24.07 -17.74 -11.42
C GLU A 132 23.53 -19.17 -11.23
N VAL A 133 22.46 -19.34 -10.45
CA VAL A 133 21.84 -20.65 -10.23
C VAL A 133 21.20 -21.20 -11.51
N THR A 134 20.48 -20.35 -12.28
CA THR A 134 19.84 -20.79 -13.53
C THR A 134 20.86 -21.19 -14.58
N ASN A 135 21.99 -20.47 -14.69
CA ASN A 135 23.04 -20.80 -15.64
C ASN A 135 23.76 -22.10 -15.26
N ASN A 136 24.06 -22.31 -13.98
CA ASN A 136 24.68 -23.56 -13.52
C ASN A 136 23.76 -24.78 -13.72
N ALA A 137 22.47 -24.66 -13.40
CA ALA A 137 21.50 -25.73 -13.63
C ALA A 137 21.34 -26.07 -15.12
N ARG A 138 21.47 -25.07 -16.01
CA ARG A 138 21.43 -25.28 -17.46
C ARG A 138 22.66 -26.04 -17.97
N LEU A 139 23.84 -25.74 -17.41
CA LEU A 139 25.08 -26.45 -17.73
C LEU A 139 25.02 -27.93 -17.30
N GLU A 140 24.47 -28.23 -16.11
CA GLU A 140 24.32 -29.62 -15.63
C GLU A 140 23.32 -30.44 -16.48
N LEU A 141 22.26 -29.82 -17.00
CA LEU A 141 21.28 -30.48 -17.86
C LEU A 141 21.82 -30.74 -19.28
N ASP A 142 22.63 -29.82 -19.81
CA ASP A 142 23.28 -29.99 -21.12
C ASP A 142 24.31 -31.14 -21.09
N ASP A 143 25.04 -31.31 -19.98
CA ASP A 143 25.99 -32.42 -19.78
C ASP A 143 25.30 -33.80 -19.65
N LEU A 144 24.11 -33.84 -19.04
CA LEU A 144 23.27 -35.06 -18.96
C LEU A 144 22.61 -35.42 -20.31
N GLY A 145 22.30 -34.42 -21.15
CA GLY A 145 21.78 -34.65 -22.51
C GLY A 145 22.85 -35.13 -23.49
N ALA A 146 24.09 -34.64 -23.35
CA ALA A 146 25.22 -35.02 -24.20
C ALA A 146 25.75 -36.44 -23.93
N SER A 147 25.43 -37.02 -22.78
CA SER A 147 25.90 -38.36 -22.36
C SER A 147 24.99 -39.51 -22.82
N HIS A 148 23.77 -39.23 -23.33
CA HIS A 148 22.81 -40.25 -23.80
C HIS A 148 22.76 -40.49 -25.32
N GLN A 149 23.64 -39.89 -26.12
CA GLN A 149 23.69 -40.02 -27.58
C GLN A 149 24.89 -40.83 -28.12
N ARG A 150 25.52 -41.65 -27.28
CA ARG A 150 26.66 -42.50 -27.67
C ARG A 150 26.46 -43.97 -27.31
N GLU A 151 25.41 -44.61 -27.84
CA GLU A 151 25.32 -46.07 -27.97
C GLU A 151 24.62 -46.45 -29.28
#